data_AF-A0A5J5K5V1-F1
#
_entry.id   AF-A0A5J5K5V1-F1
#
_cell.length_a   1.000
_cell.length_b   1.000
_cell.length_c   1.000
_cell.angle_alpha   90.00
_cell.angle_beta   90.00
_cell.angle_gamma   90.00
#
_symmetry.space_group_name_H-M   'P 1'
#
loop_
_entity.id
_entity.type
_entity.pdbx_description
1 polymer ?
#
loop_
_entity_poly.entity_id
_entity_poly.type
_entity_poly.pdbx_seq_one_letter_code
_entity_poly.pdbx_strand_id
1 'polypeptide(L)'
;MATSFASLLPEVPVNRWHAEKLGEEGDDYGTHRSFYTVDAGSGVEAEQRVLAWIHHDYQDDLRHAEVTADPNPLQPGRWRVTVVWDTRRE
;
A
#
# COMPACT_ATOMS: atom_id res chain seq x y z
N MET A 1 13.36 -9.83 -20.18
CA MET A 1 13.86 -9.66 -18.81
C MET A 1 12.65 -9.63 -17.90
N ALA A 2 12.48 -10.62 -17.02
CA ALA A 2 11.42 -10.60 -16.02
C ALA A 2 11.92 -9.77 -14.83
N THR A 3 11.45 -8.54 -14.71
CA THR A 3 11.68 -7.70 -13.54
C THR A 3 10.91 -8.33 -12.40
N SER A 4 11.59 -9.15 -11.59
CA SER A 4 11.04 -9.66 -10.33
C SER A 4 10.79 -8.46 -9.40
N PHE A 5 9.56 -7.94 -9.43
CA PHE A 5 9.07 -6.81 -8.64
C PHE A 5 9.34 -6.95 -7.13
N ALA A 6 9.57 -8.18 -6.65
CA ALA A 6 9.86 -8.48 -5.25
C ALA A 6 11.26 -8.04 -4.76
N SER A 7 12.24 -7.76 -5.64
CA SER A 7 13.62 -7.42 -5.22
C SER A 7 13.95 -5.92 -5.16
N LEU A 8 12.97 -5.03 -5.37
CA LEU A 8 13.18 -3.57 -5.36
C LEU A 8 12.41 -2.85 -4.24
N LEU A 9 11.66 -3.58 -3.42
CA LEU A 9 10.90 -2.98 -2.34
C LEU A 9 11.85 -2.56 -1.21
N PRO A 10 11.71 -1.34 -0.69
CA PRO A 10 12.55 -0.87 0.41
C PRO A 10 12.34 -1.74 1.66
N GLU A 11 13.40 -1.93 2.44
CA GLU A 11 13.27 -2.57 3.75
C GLU A 11 12.33 -1.76 4.64
N VAL A 12 11.37 -2.45 5.26
CA VAL A 12 10.34 -1.81 6.08
C VAL A 12 10.93 -1.48 7.45
N PRO A 13 11.09 -0.19 7.81
CA PRO A 13 11.61 0.19 9.12
C PRO A 13 10.57 -0.12 10.21
N VAL A 14 11.01 -0.18 11.46
CA VAL A 14 10.12 -0.51 12.61
C VAL A 14 8.93 0.45 12.74
N ASN A 15 9.11 1.72 12.38
CA ASN A 15 8.05 2.74 12.39
C ASN A 15 7.19 2.74 11.12
N ARG A 16 7.48 1.87 10.15
CA ARG A 16 6.73 1.70 8.89
C ARG A 16 6.48 3.03 8.16
N TRP A 17 7.45 3.95 8.21
CA TRP A 17 7.31 5.32 7.67
C TRP A 17 6.04 6.05 8.17
N HIS A 18 5.70 5.83 9.45
CA HIS A 18 4.50 6.33 10.10
C HIS A 18 3.22 5.98 9.32
N ALA A 19 3.18 4.75 8.79
CA ALA A 19 2.01 4.23 8.13
C ALA A 19 0.82 4.18 9.10
N GLU A 20 -0.23 4.93 8.80
CA GLU A 20 -1.46 4.97 9.61
C GLU A 20 -2.66 4.62 8.72
N LYS A 21 -3.55 3.75 9.21
CA LYS A 21 -4.80 3.43 8.52
C LYS A 21 -5.81 4.56 8.78
N LEU A 22 -6.27 5.19 7.71
CA LEU A 22 -7.34 6.20 7.77
C LEU A 22 -8.72 5.56 7.81
N GLY A 23 -8.89 4.44 7.11
CA GLY A 23 -10.16 3.75 7.03
C GLY A 23 -10.13 2.59 6.04
N GLU A 24 -11.25 1.89 5.97
CA GLU A 24 -11.52 0.84 5.01
C GLU A 24 -12.94 0.99 4.47
N GLU A 25 -13.10 0.68 3.19
CA GLU A 25 -14.38 0.57 2.51
C GLU A 25 -14.42 -0.76 1.77
N GLY A 26 -15.36 -1.62 2.12
CA GLY A 26 -15.64 -2.86 1.40
C GLY A 26 -16.93 -2.70 0.61
N ASP A 27 -16.97 -3.25 -0.59
CA ASP A 27 -18.21 -3.39 -1.37
C ASP A 27 -18.78 -4.81 -1.23
N ASP A 28 -20.11 -4.96 -1.31
CA ASP A 28 -20.83 -6.25 -1.29
C ASP A 28 -20.32 -7.22 -2.39
N TYR A 29 -19.70 -6.68 -3.44
CA TYR A 29 -19.00 -7.45 -4.48
C TYR A 29 -17.60 -7.93 -4.05
N GLY A 30 -17.23 -7.99 -2.76
CA GLY A 30 -15.98 -8.62 -2.30
C GLY A 30 -14.69 -7.90 -2.71
N THR A 31 -14.80 -6.67 -3.20
CA THR A 31 -13.66 -5.78 -3.42
C THR A 31 -13.54 -4.85 -2.22
N HIS A 32 -12.38 -4.88 -1.57
CA HIS A 32 -12.08 -4.08 -0.39
C HIS A 32 -11.03 -3.03 -0.73
N ARG A 33 -11.18 -1.85 -0.11
CA ARG A 33 -10.26 -0.72 -0.23
C ARG A 33 -9.87 -0.28 1.16
N SER A 34 -8.59 -0.10 1.41
CA SER A 34 -8.10 0.57 2.62
C SER A 34 -7.32 1.81 2.24
N PHE A 35 -7.52 2.84 3.04
CA PHE A 35 -6.81 4.09 2.90
C PHE A 35 -5.76 4.15 4.00
N TYR A 36 -4.52 4.36 3.59
CA TYR A 36 -3.39 4.54 4.48
C TYR A 36 -2.77 5.91 4.23
N THR A 37 -2.13 6.46 5.25
CA THR A 37 -1.15 7.52 5.06
C THR A 37 0.23 6.99 5.30
N VAL A 38 1.21 7.45 4.53
CA VAL A 38 2.61 7.10 4.73
C VAL A 38 3.48 8.32 4.49
N ASP A 39 4.54 8.48 5.25
CA ASP A 39 5.55 9.48 4.94
C ASP A 39 6.32 9.03 3.69
N ALA A 40 6.46 9.92 2.71
CA ALA A 40 7.21 9.71 1.47
C ALA A 40 7.53 11.05 0.79
N GLY A 41 8.66 11.11 0.08
CA GLY A 41 9.05 12.24 -0.73
C GLY A 41 8.24 12.39 -2.02
N SER A 42 7.58 11.31 -2.48
CA SER A 42 6.75 11.30 -3.69
C SER A 42 5.66 10.23 -3.63
N GLY A 43 4.61 10.36 -4.44
CA GLY A 43 3.54 9.37 -4.54
C GLY A 43 4.05 7.99 -4.94
N VAL A 44 4.98 7.93 -5.91
CA VAL A 44 5.62 6.67 -6.34
C VAL A 44 6.37 5.99 -5.20
N GLU A 45 7.08 6.77 -4.38
CA GLU A 45 7.76 6.24 -3.21
C GLU A 45 6.77 5.78 -2.13
N ALA A 46 5.64 6.49 -1.96
CA ALA A 46 4.57 6.11 -1.05
C ALA A 46 3.98 4.74 -1.41
N GLU A 47 3.72 4.50 -2.70
CA GLU A 47 3.23 3.22 -3.22
C GLU A 47 4.21 2.10 -2.91
N GLN A 48 5.50 2.30 -3.17
CA GLN A 48 6.54 1.30 -2.90
C GLN A 48 6.66 0.96 -1.41
N ARG A 49 6.56 1.96 -0.53
CA ARG A 49 6.61 1.78 0.93
C ARG A 49 5.42 1.00 1.45
N VAL A 50 4.21 1.33 0.99
CA VAL A 50 2.99 0.60 1.38
C VAL A 50 2.99 -0.82 0.82
N LEU A 51 3.43 -1.00 -0.43
CA LEU A 51 3.58 -2.33 -1.02
C LEU A 51 4.60 -3.18 -0.25
N ALA A 52 5.76 -2.61 0.11
CA ALA A 52 6.76 -3.26 0.95
C ALA A 52 6.19 -3.68 2.31
N TRP A 53 5.43 -2.79 2.96
CA TRP A 53 4.76 -3.07 4.23
C TRP A 53 3.74 -4.20 4.10
N ILE A 54 2.88 -4.18 3.07
CA ILE A 54 1.90 -5.24 2.81
C ILE A 54 2.59 -6.60 2.60
N HIS A 55 3.64 -6.64 1.78
CA HIS A 55 4.41 -7.86 1.54
C HIS A 55 5.09 -8.38 2.81
N HIS A 56 5.52 -7.49 3.71
CA HIS A 56 6.16 -7.86 4.96
C HIS A 56 5.16 -8.37 6.03
N ASP A 57 4.03 -7.69 6.22
CA ASP A 57 3.09 -7.97 7.32
C ASP A 57 1.94 -8.92 6.95
N TYR A 58 1.42 -8.85 5.73
CA TYR A 58 0.17 -9.51 5.32
C TYR A 58 0.43 -10.67 4.35
N GLN A 59 1.37 -11.54 4.73
CA GLN A 59 2.10 -12.45 3.86
C GLN A 59 1.31 -13.30 2.85
N ASP A 60 -0.03 -13.43 2.87
CA ASP A 60 -0.76 -14.19 1.84
C ASP A 60 -2.03 -13.48 1.29
N ASP A 61 -2.92 -12.94 2.12
CA ASP A 61 -4.22 -12.40 1.66
C ASP A 61 -4.13 -11.13 0.79
N LEU A 62 -3.04 -10.35 0.92
CA LEU A 62 -2.90 -9.07 0.25
C LEU A 62 -1.81 -9.06 -0.84
N ARG A 63 -1.24 -10.21 -1.22
CA ARG A 63 -0.20 -10.24 -2.28
C ARG A 63 -0.68 -9.74 -3.63
N HIS A 64 -1.99 -9.80 -3.89
CA HIS A 64 -2.62 -9.31 -5.12
C HIS A 64 -3.27 -7.94 -4.93
N ALA A 65 -3.01 -7.25 -3.81
CA ALA A 65 -3.52 -5.92 -3.59
C ALA A 65 -2.89 -4.93 -4.57
N GLU A 66 -3.71 -4.12 -5.21
CA GLU A 66 -3.31 -2.97 -6.00
C GLU A 66 -3.09 -1.79 -5.06
N VAL A 67 -1.92 -1.17 -5.14
CA VAL A 67 -1.54 -0.02 -4.31
C VAL A 67 -1.46 1.20 -5.21
N THR A 68 -2.17 2.26 -4.88
CA THR A 68 -2.17 3.50 -5.64
C THR A 68 -2.07 4.71 -4.73
N ALA A 69 -1.08 5.56 -4.94
CA ALA A 69 -0.98 6.83 -4.23
C ALA A 69 -1.97 7.84 -4.81
N ASP A 70 -2.57 8.64 -3.93
CA ASP A 70 -3.34 9.79 -4.35
C ASP A 70 -2.42 10.78 -5.07
N PRO A 71 -2.84 11.38 -6.20
CA PRO A 71 -2.02 12.35 -6.93
C PRO A 71 -1.70 13.59 -6.08
N ASN A 72 -2.48 13.86 -5.03
CA ASN A 72 -2.24 14.96 -4.11
C ASN A 72 -1.82 14.44 -2.73
N PRO A 73 -0.65 14.86 -2.22
CA PRO A 73 -0.29 14.54 -0.85
C PRO A 73 -1.25 15.23 0.12
N LEU A 74 -1.56 14.57 1.25
CA LEU A 74 -2.35 15.17 2.33
C LEU A 74 -1.61 16.35 2.96
N GLN A 75 -0.29 16.20 3.08
CA GLN A 75 0.63 17.19 3.63
C GLN A 75 1.98 17.07 2.92
N PRO A 76 2.82 18.12 2.90
CA PRO A 76 4.20 17.98 2.44
C PRO A 76 4.90 16.81 3.15
N GLY A 77 5.36 15.82 2.39
CA GLY A 77 6.01 14.62 2.93
C GLY A 77 5.07 13.50 3.38
N ARG A 78 3.74 13.69 3.38
CA ARG A 78 2.76 12.68 3.79
C ARG A 78 1.72 12.43 2.71
N TRP A 79 1.70 11.19 2.21
CA TRP A 79 0.89 10.76 1.09
C TRP A 79 -0.23 9.87 1.54
N ARG A 80 -1.39 10.02 0.90
CA ARG A 80 -2.48 9.06 1.01
C ARG A 80 -2.26 7.97 -0.03
N VAL A 81 -2.39 6.73 0.39
CA VAL A 81 -2.27 5.55 -0.46
C VAL A 81 -3.53 4.72 -0.29
N THR A 82 -4.12 4.33 -1.40
CA THR A 82 -5.27 3.44 -1.46
C THR A 82 -4.77 2.05 -1.81
N VAL A 83 -5.17 1.06 -1.03
CA VAL A 83 -4.85 -0.35 -1.23
C VAL A 83 -6.16 -1.04 -1.54
N VAL A 84 -6.28 -1.59 -2.74
CA VAL A 84 -7.46 -2.30 -3.22
C VAL A 84 -7.13 -3.78 -3.33
N TRP A 85 -7.89 -4.64 -2.67
CA TRP A 85 -7.75 -6.09 -2.79
C TRP A 85 -9.11 -6.74 -2.98
N ASP A 86 -9.11 -7.92 -3.61
CA ASP A 86 -10.33 -8.68 -3.87
C ASP A 86 -10.23 -10.01 -3.12
N THR A 87 -11.23 -10.30 -2.29
CA THR A 87 -11.28 -11.53 -1.48
C THR A 87 -11.89 -12.70 -2.23
N ARG A 88 -12.31 -12.53 -3.49
CA ARG A 88 -12.91 -13.60 -4.31
C ARG A 88 -11.89 -14.33 -5.18
N ARG A 89 -10.62 -13.91 -5.16
CA ARG A 89 -9.50 -14.64 -5.77
C ARG A 89 -8.90 -15.63 -4.77
N GLU A 90 -9.69 -16.63 -4.39
CA GLU A 90 -9.21 -17.87 -3.74
C GLU A 90 -8.96 -18.96 -4.80
#